data_AF-A0A942QGY6-F1
#
_entry.id   AF-A0A942QGY6-F1
#
_cell.length_a   1.000
_cell.length_b   1.000
_cell.length_c   1.000
_cell.angle_alpha   90.00
_cell.angle_beta   90.00
_cell.angle_gamma   90.00
#
_symmetry.space_group_name_H-M   'P 1'
#
loop_
_entity.id
_entity.type
_entity.pdbx_description
1 polymer ?
#
loop_
_entity_poly.entity_id
_entity_poly.type
_entity_poly.pdbx_seq_one_letter_code
_entity_poly.pdbx_strand_id
1 'polypeptide(L)'
;MHSQILSRSYISPTIKQKESIRWADVNGTALGVSLFSSNVFNTIGVTGNYNTQFNDIFQKLSVLRDAAQQKLNIALAADPTSSSLRDKGVDLAWKYEKGETEMGGGGTRNWTPAQKQEILNNESVRSFEGHHINSVASHPYQQVNPDNIKFLEEHRDGNGSREHFDAHGRNWRQATEGDLFDRNKRLTDTNSSRVFKNELEGIGAAAAIGIGIGFTIGFVVTLAQSGVSPENIRYASIAGAKAGLQGATLGVVNHILARSIGELASKALQGVLQNIGVSVTDNVAKMCNMGIVGFMAITVFSVYQFAKLKGMGYGTKECLIRIGKQAAFSTAVLIISIIAQGIWGGPAGIIVSMSIGLIVLTYKVSTSIHEKKLMGGIRIYTINKSLPSFGGGVGLVY
;
A
#
# COMPACT_ATOMS: atom_id res chain seq x y z
N MET A 1 52.90 66.50 -21.77
CA MET A 1 52.81 65.66 -20.56
C MET A 1 51.59 64.76 -20.70
N HIS A 2 51.79 63.47 -20.97
CA HIS A 2 50.71 62.48 -21.10
C HIS A 2 50.33 61.97 -19.70
N SER A 3 49.16 62.34 -19.18
CA SER A 3 48.62 61.70 -17.98
C SER A 3 47.94 60.39 -18.39
N GLN A 4 48.57 59.26 -18.12
CA GLN A 4 47.89 57.97 -18.18
C GLN A 4 46.92 57.87 -17.00
N ILE A 5 45.63 58.12 -17.26
CA ILE A 5 44.57 57.69 -16.36
C ILE A 5 44.51 56.17 -16.47
N LEU A 6 45.12 55.48 -15.52
CA LEU A 6 44.95 54.04 -15.34
C LEU A 6 43.50 53.76 -14.96
N SER A 7 42.65 53.55 -15.98
CA SER A 7 41.36 52.89 -15.83
C SER A 7 41.61 51.50 -15.23
N ARG A 8 41.48 51.38 -13.90
CA ARG A 8 41.36 50.08 -13.25
C ARG A 8 40.00 49.52 -13.63
N SER A 9 39.95 48.79 -14.75
CA SER A 9 38.80 47.98 -15.12
C SER A 9 38.53 47.00 -13.98
N TYR A 10 37.38 47.13 -13.34
CA TYR A 10 36.89 46.18 -12.35
C TYR A 10 36.62 44.85 -13.05
N ILE A 11 37.61 43.94 -13.02
CA ILE A 11 37.36 42.54 -13.39
C ILE A 11 36.64 41.94 -12.20
N SER A 12 35.30 41.94 -12.26
CA SER A 12 34.49 41.22 -11.27
C SER A 12 34.99 39.76 -11.27
N PRO A 13 35.45 39.21 -10.13
CA PRO A 13 35.88 37.83 -10.10
C PRO A 13 34.69 36.98 -10.51
N THR A 14 34.83 36.20 -11.58
CA THR A 14 33.86 35.18 -11.96
C THR A 14 33.96 34.05 -10.95
N ILE A 15 33.51 34.30 -9.71
CA ILE A 15 33.31 33.24 -8.75
C ILE A 15 32.16 32.42 -9.33
N LYS A 16 32.47 31.23 -9.84
CA LYS A 16 31.43 30.24 -10.18
C LYS A 16 30.58 30.08 -8.94
N GLN A 17 29.39 30.67 -8.97
CA GLN A 17 28.42 30.58 -7.90
C GLN A 17 28.05 29.11 -7.81
N LYS A 18 28.60 28.39 -6.82
CA LYS A 18 28.20 27.01 -6.58
C LYS A 18 26.72 27.07 -6.19
N GLU A 19 25.88 26.47 -7.02
CA GLU A 19 24.43 26.63 -6.96
C GLU A 19 23.90 26.14 -5.60
N SER A 20 22.97 26.88 -5.00
CA SER A 20 22.24 26.46 -3.79
C SER A 20 21.61 25.08 -3.98
N ILE A 21 21.57 24.24 -2.94
CA ILE A 21 20.97 22.90 -2.97
C ILE A 21 19.68 22.90 -3.78
N ARG A 22 19.63 22.15 -4.89
CA ARG A 22 18.42 22.07 -5.71
C ARG A 22 17.61 20.86 -5.31
N TRP A 23 16.32 20.94 -5.60
CA TRP A 23 15.41 19.82 -5.54
C TRP A 23 15.93 18.57 -6.27
N ALA A 24 16.59 18.77 -7.41
CA ALA A 24 17.20 17.70 -8.20
C ALA A 24 18.48 17.12 -7.58
N ASP A 25 18.96 17.64 -6.44
CA ASP A 25 20.13 17.14 -5.74
C ASP A 25 19.75 16.29 -4.52
N VAL A 26 18.47 16.31 -4.10
CA VAL A 26 17.98 15.53 -2.95
C VAL A 26 17.31 14.25 -3.44
N ASN A 27 17.88 13.11 -3.02
CA ASN A 27 17.39 11.80 -3.39
C ASN A 27 16.27 11.36 -2.43
N GLY A 28 15.03 11.71 -2.76
CA GLY A 28 13.87 11.29 -1.99
C GLY A 28 13.55 9.81 -2.08
N THR A 29 14.00 9.16 -3.16
CA THR A 29 13.81 7.73 -3.36
C THR A 29 14.52 6.94 -2.26
N ALA A 30 15.78 7.28 -1.95
CA ALA A 30 16.57 6.60 -0.92
C ALA A 30 15.92 6.60 0.48
N LEU A 31 15.16 7.65 0.81
CA LEU A 31 14.39 7.74 2.06
C LEU A 31 13.14 6.84 2.08
N GLY A 32 12.59 6.51 0.90
CA GLY A 32 11.31 5.83 0.76
C GLY A 32 11.36 4.38 0.32
N VAL A 33 12.45 3.91 -0.28
CA VAL A 33 12.52 2.58 -0.92
C VAL A 33 12.05 1.46 0.02
N SER A 34 12.59 1.41 1.24
CA SER A 34 12.23 0.36 2.21
C SER A 34 10.81 0.51 2.77
N LEU A 35 10.30 1.75 2.87
CA LEU A 35 8.92 2.02 3.30
C LEU A 35 7.93 1.55 2.25
N PHE A 36 8.15 1.92 0.98
CA PHE A 36 7.30 1.48 -0.13
C PHE A 36 7.31 -0.04 -0.29
N SER A 37 8.47 -0.69 -0.19
CA SER A 37 8.54 -2.15 -0.23
C SER A 37 7.79 -2.78 0.93
N SER A 38 8.00 -2.31 2.17
CA SER A 38 7.32 -2.91 3.32
C SER A 38 5.81 -2.80 3.22
N ASN A 39 5.31 -1.66 2.74
CA ASN A 39 3.89 -1.47 2.46
C ASN A 39 3.39 -2.49 1.42
N VAL A 40 4.07 -2.61 0.28
CA VAL A 40 3.69 -3.57 -0.78
C VAL A 40 3.76 -5.02 -0.29
N PHE A 41 4.78 -5.40 0.46
CA PHE A 41 4.92 -6.74 1.03
C PHE A 41 3.74 -7.09 1.95
N ASN A 42 3.37 -6.15 2.84
CA ASN A 42 2.23 -6.34 3.73
C ASN A 42 0.92 -6.50 2.94
N THR A 43 0.67 -5.62 1.95
CA THR A 43 -0.52 -5.72 1.09
C THR A 43 -0.57 -7.07 0.36
N ILE A 44 0.54 -7.51 -0.24
CA ILE A 44 0.66 -8.83 -0.89
C ILE A 44 0.34 -9.96 0.08
N GLY A 45 0.94 -9.93 1.27
CA GLY A 45 0.75 -10.99 2.27
C GLY A 45 -0.71 -11.10 2.72
N VAL A 46 -1.36 -9.98 3.02
CA VAL A 46 -2.77 -9.95 3.43
C VAL A 46 -3.69 -10.42 2.29
N THR A 47 -3.49 -9.92 1.06
CA THR A 47 -4.28 -10.38 -0.10
C THR A 47 -4.06 -11.88 -0.37
N GLY A 48 -2.83 -12.37 -0.23
CA GLY A 48 -2.50 -13.78 -0.34
C GLY A 48 -3.24 -14.63 0.70
N ASN A 49 -3.24 -14.20 1.96
CA ASN A 49 -3.94 -14.89 3.05
C ASN A 49 -5.45 -14.94 2.82
N TYR A 50 -6.06 -13.83 2.38
CA TYR A 50 -7.46 -13.79 2.01
C TYR A 50 -7.78 -14.77 0.88
N ASN A 51 -6.99 -14.77 -0.20
CA ASN A 51 -7.25 -15.68 -1.32
C ASN A 51 -7.05 -17.16 -0.92
N THR A 52 -6.05 -17.48 -0.10
CA THR A 52 -5.84 -18.83 0.41
C THR A 52 -7.03 -19.29 1.25
N GLN A 53 -7.49 -18.47 2.21
CA GLN A 53 -8.65 -18.80 3.03
C GLN A 53 -9.92 -18.99 2.19
N PHE A 54 -10.15 -18.10 1.21
CA PHE A 54 -11.28 -18.24 0.29
C PHE A 54 -11.21 -19.54 -0.50
N ASN A 55 -10.05 -19.86 -1.08
CA ASN A 55 -9.88 -21.06 -1.88
C ASN A 55 -10.11 -22.33 -1.06
N ASP A 56 -9.58 -22.39 0.17
CA ASP A 56 -9.78 -23.53 1.09
C ASP A 56 -11.27 -23.75 1.40
N ILE A 57 -11.96 -22.67 1.83
CA ILE A 57 -13.39 -22.70 2.13
C ILE A 57 -14.20 -23.09 0.89
N PHE A 58 -13.94 -22.43 -0.24
CA PHE A 58 -14.70 -22.64 -1.47
C PHE A 58 -14.52 -24.05 -2.02
N GLN A 59 -13.30 -24.59 -2.04
CA GLN A 59 -13.04 -25.96 -2.49
C GLN A 59 -13.70 -26.98 -1.58
N LYS A 60 -13.54 -26.85 -0.26
CA LYS A 60 -14.17 -27.73 0.72
C LYS A 60 -15.69 -27.77 0.56
N LEU A 61 -16.32 -26.59 0.43
CA LEU A 61 -17.76 -26.48 0.27
C LEU A 61 -18.27 -26.96 -1.09
N SER A 62 -17.48 -26.78 -2.15
CA SER A 62 -17.81 -27.29 -3.50
C SER A 62 -17.83 -28.83 -3.49
N VAL A 63 -16.80 -29.46 -2.92
CA VAL A 63 -16.73 -30.93 -2.78
C VAL A 63 -17.91 -31.48 -1.98
N LEU A 64 -18.27 -30.82 -0.87
CA LEU A 64 -19.41 -31.24 -0.06
C LEU A 64 -20.75 -31.08 -0.79
N ARG A 65 -20.91 -30.01 -1.59
CA ARG A 65 -22.09 -29.75 -2.42
C ARG A 65 -22.22 -30.83 -3.50
N ASP A 66 -21.15 -31.15 -4.21
CA ASP A 66 -21.13 -32.18 -5.27
C ASP A 66 -21.43 -33.57 -4.72
N ALA A 67 -20.81 -33.94 -3.58
CA ALA A 67 -21.06 -35.23 -2.94
C ALA A 67 -22.51 -35.37 -2.46
N ALA A 68 -23.12 -34.28 -1.95
CA ALA A 68 -24.53 -34.28 -1.58
C ALA A 68 -25.45 -34.40 -2.81
N GLN A 69 -25.12 -33.73 -3.91
CA GLN A 69 -25.87 -33.81 -5.16
C GLN A 69 -25.81 -35.21 -5.78
N GLN A 70 -24.65 -35.88 -5.74
CA GLN A 70 -24.53 -37.27 -6.21
C GLN A 70 -25.41 -38.22 -5.40
N LYS A 71 -25.40 -38.09 -4.06
CA LYS A 71 -26.27 -38.87 -3.18
C LYS A 71 -27.75 -38.62 -3.47
N LEU A 72 -28.10 -37.36 -3.74
CA LEU A 72 -29.45 -36.99 -4.12
C LEU A 72 -29.89 -37.64 -5.43
N ASN A 73 -29.03 -37.62 -6.46
CA ASN A 73 -29.34 -38.23 -7.75
C ASN A 73 -29.62 -39.74 -7.60
N ILE A 74 -28.85 -40.43 -6.75
CA ILE A 74 -29.06 -41.86 -6.44
C ILE A 74 -30.41 -42.07 -5.73
N ALA A 75 -30.70 -41.24 -4.72
CA ALA A 75 -31.94 -41.35 -3.95
C ALA A 75 -33.18 -41.11 -4.83
N LEU A 76 -33.15 -40.11 -5.72
CA LEU A 76 -34.26 -39.79 -6.61
C LEU A 76 -34.42 -40.79 -7.76
N ALA A 77 -33.34 -41.44 -8.19
CA ALA A 77 -33.43 -42.55 -9.13
C ALA A 77 -34.14 -43.77 -8.52
N ALA A 78 -34.00 -43.99 -7.21
CA ALA A 78 -34.67 -45.06 -6.49
C ALA A 78 -36.13 -44.71 -6.12
N ASP A 79 -36.38 -43.48 -5.68
CA ASP A 79 -37.70 -42.93 -5.36
C ASP A 79 -37.77 -41.44 -5.75
N PRO A 80 -38.49 -41.08 -6.82
CA PRO A 80 -38.61 -39.69 -7.29
C PRO A 80 -39.25 -38.74 -6.27
N THR A 81 -39.98 -39.26 -5.28
CA THR A 81 -40.61 -38.49 -4.21
C THR A 81 -39.77 -38.41 -2.94
N SER A 82 -38.59 -39.04 -2.96
CA SER A 82 -37.70 -39.13 -1.81
C SER A 82 -37.31 -37.76 -1.31
N SER A 83 -37.36 -37.63 0.01
CA SER A 83 -36.99 -36.41 0.71
C SER A 83 -36.08 -36.67 1.89
N SER A 84 -35.30 -37.75 1.82
CA SER A 84 -34.48 -38.26 2.92
C SER A 84 -33.20 -37.43 3.18
N LEU A 85 -32.88 -36.47 2.30
CA LEU A 85 -31.66 -35.66 2.34
C LEU A 85 -31.93 -34.17 2.61
N ARG A 86 -33.14 -33.78 3.03
CA ARG A 86 -33.48 -32.39 3.40
C ARG A 86 -32.50 -31.78 4.39
N ASP A 87 -32.18 -32.52 5.43
CA ASP A 87 -31.25 -32.09 6.49
C ASP A 87 -29.84 -31.84 5.94
N LYS A 88 -29.47 -32.50 4.84
CA LYS A 88 -28.17 -32.30 4.20
C LYS A 88 -28.08 -30.93 3.52
N GLY A 89 -29.17 -30.45 2.92
CA GLY A 89 -29.23 -29.09 2.37
C GLY A 89 -29.11 -28.03 3.45
N VAL A 90 -29.77 -28.23 4.59
CA VAL A 90 -29.69 -27.34 5.75
C VAL A 90 -28.28 -27.33 6.36
N ASP A 91 -27.67 -28.50 6.58
CA ASP A 91 -26.27 -28.66 7.05
C ASP A 91 -25.29 -27.92 6.12
N LEU A 92 -25.44 -28.09 4.80
CA LEU A 92 -24.62 -27.37 3.84
C LEU A 92 -24.82 -25.86 3.93
N ALA A 93 -26.07 -25.39 4.00
CA ALA A 93 -26.35 -23.96 4.10
C ALA A 93 -25.68 -23.33 5.32
N TRP A 94 -25.72 -23.98 6.48
CA TRP A 94 -25.02 -23.53 7.69
C TRP A 94 -23.50 -23.49 7.51
N LYS A 95 -22.91 -24.46 6.81
CA LYS A 95 -21.47 -24.46 6.49
C LYS A 95 -21.07 -23.32 5.55
N TYR A 96 -21.93 -22.98 4.57
CA TYR A 96 -21.74 -21.79 3.75
C TYR A 96 -21.84 -20.51 4.59
N GLU A 97 -22.81 -20.44 5.50
CA GLU A 97 -23.00 -19.31 6.40
C GLU A 97 -21.78 -19.09 7.31
N LYS A 98 -21.22 -20.19 7.84
CA LYS A 98 -19.96 -20.18 8.59
C LYS A 98 -18.79 -19.74 7.73
N GLY A 99 -18.60 -20.33 6.54
CA GLY A 99 -17.51 -19.97 5.65
C GLY A 99 -17.53 -18.48 5.26
N GLU A 100 -18.71 -17.92 5.00
CA GLU A 100 -18.85 -16.47 4.76
C GLU A 100 -18.47 -15.66 6.01
N THR A 101 -18.93 -16.08 7.19
CA THR A 101 -18.66 -15.41 8.48
C THR A 101 -17.18 -15.47 8.85
N GLU A 102 -16.50 -16.59 8.63
CA GLU A 102 -15.05 -16.79 8.83
C GLU A 102 -14.21 -15.84 7.97
N MET A 103 -14.73 -15.43 6.82
CA MET A 103 -14.09 -14.46 5.94
C MET A 103 -14.42 -13.00 6.29
N GLY A 104 -15.24 -12.77 7.31
CA GLY A 104 -15.70 -11.44 7.75
C GLY A 104 -16.96 -10.95 7.06
N GLY A 105 -17.70 -11.83 6.38
CA GLY A 105 -18.93 -11.49 5.68
C GLY A 105 -20.14 -11.26 6.60
N GLY A 106 -21.23 -10.82 5.98
CA GLY A 106 -22.48 -10.49 6.68
C GLY A 106 -23.28 -11.73 7.05
N GLY A 107 -23.23 -12.76 6.21
CA GLY A 107 -24.21 -13.83 6.18
C GLY A 107 -25.46 -13.44 5.38
N THR A 108 -26.33 -14.40 5.12
CA THR A 108 -27.62 -14.23 4.46
C THR A 108 -28.67 -13.51 5.32
N ARG A 109 -28.38 -13.31 6.61
CA ARG A 109 -29.16 -12.47 7.53
C ARG A 109 -28.29 -11.43 8.22
N ASN A 110 -28.94 -10.43 8.82
CA ASN A 110 -28.31 -9.45 9.69
C ASN A 110 -27.99 -10.06 11.07
N TRP A 111 -27.06 -11.01 11.11
CA TRP A 111 -26.61 -11.63 12.36
C TRP A 111 -25.95 -10.62 13.29
N THR A 112 -26.35 -10.62 14.56
CA THR A 112 -25.67 -9.88 15.62
C THR A 112 -24.26 -10.44 15.85
N PRO A 113 -23.33 -9.68 16.47
CA PRO A 113 -22.00 -10.20 16.79
C PRO A 113 -22.01 -11.50 17.62
N ALA A 114 -22.94 -11.64 18.56
CA ALA A 114 -23.10 -12.86 19.35
C ALA A 114 -23.54 -14.05 18.47
N GLN A 115 -24.51 -13.84 17.59
CA GLN A 115 -24.99 -14.87 16.67
C GLN A 115 -23.90 -15.28 15.66
N LYS A 116 -23.10 -14.33 15.16
CA LYS A 116 -21.93 -14.67 14.33
C LYS A 116 -20.95 -15.56 15.07
N GLN A 117 -20.73 -15.31 16.36
CA GLN A 117 -19.88 -16.19 17.18
C GLN A 117 -20.49 -17.58 17.36
N GLU A 118 -21.81 -17.69 17.53
CA GLU A 118 -22.51 -18.98 17.53
C GLU A 118 -22.30 -19.74 16.22
N ILE A 119 -22.43 -19.07 15.07
CA ILE A 119 -22.17 -19.68 13.75
C ILE A 119 -20.75 -20.26 13.67
N LEU A 120 -19.75 -19.49 14.11
CA LEU A 120 -18.35 -19.92 14.08
C LEU A 120 -18.10 -21.14 14.98
N ASN A 121 -18.69 -21.14 16.19
CA ASN A 121 -18.47 -22.17 17.20
C ASN A 121 -19.27 -23.45 16.93
N ASN A 122 -20.53 -23.30 16.53
CA ASN A 122 -21.54 -24.36 16.56
C ASN A 122 -22.08 -24.70 15.17
N GLU A 123 -21.68 -23.99 14.12
CA GLU A 123 -22.25 -24.14 12.77
C GLU A 123 -23.78 -23.94 12.77
N SER A 124 -24.29 -23.13 13.69
CA SER A 124 -25.72 -22.85 13.88
C SER A 124 -25.91 -21.68 14.85
N VAL A 125 -27.11 -21.12 14.89
CA VAL A 125 -27.53 -20.13 15.88
C VAL A 125 -28.71 -20.68 16.64
N ARG A 126 -28.72 -20.54 17.97
CA ARG A 126 -29.87 -20.94 18.78
C ARG A 126 -31.12 -20.18 18.34
N SER A 127 -32.25 -20.89 18.29
CA SER A 127 -33.54 -20.36 17.84
C SER A 127 -33.60 -19.97 16.36
N PHE A 128 -32.64 -20.40 15.53
CA PHE A 128 -32.74 -20.27 14.07
C PHE A 128 -32.71 -21.65 13.41
N GLU A 129 -33.61 -21.86 12.46
CA GLU A 129 -33.71 -23.10 11.69
C GLU A 129 -33.54 -22.81 10.20
N GLY A 130 -32.96 -23.76 9.47
CA GLY A 130 -32.91 -23.69 8.01
C GLY A 130 -34.22 -24.18 7.41
N HIS A 131 -34.85 -23.33 6.62
CA HIS A 131 -36.10 -23.61 5.92
C HIS A 131 -35.88 -23.61 4.41
N HIS A 132 -36.41 -24.63 3.71
CA HIS A 132 -36.35 -24.70 2.25
C HIS A 132 -37.24 -23.61 1.62
N ILE A 133 -36.64 -22.71 0.84
CA ILE A 133 -37.32 -21.59 0.17
C ILE A 133 -38.38 -22.11 -0.79
N ASN A 134 -37.98 -23.04 -1.67
CA ASN A 134 -38.85 -23.83 -2.52
C ASN A 134 -39.08 -25.19 -1.87
N SER A 135 -40.34 -25.50 -1.60
CA SER A 135 -40.74 -26.72 -0.89
C SER A 135 -40.18 -27.98 -1.56
N VAL A 136 -39.58 -28.86 -0.77
CA VAL A 136 -39.03 -30.13 -1.24
C VAL A 136 -40.11 -31.11 -1.71
N ALA A 137 -41.37 -30.93 -1.28
CA ALA A 137 -42.47 -31.77 -1.76
C ALA A 137 -42.75 -31.54 -3.27
N SER A 138 -42.65 -30.30 -3.73
CA SER A 138 -42.80 -29.93 -5.15
C SER A 138 -41.46 -29.89 -5.90
N HIS A 139 -40.35 -29.71 -5.18
CA HIS A 139 -38.99 -29.60 -5.73
C HIS A 139 -38.01 -30.59 -5.07
N PRO A 140 -38.22 -31.91 -5.18
CA PRO A 140 -37.40 -32.92 -4.49
C PRO A 140 -35.92 -32.88 -4.91
N TYR A 141 -35.62 -32.41 -6.12
CA TYR A 141 -34.27 -32.21 -6.64
C TYR A 141 -33.51 -31.03 -6.00
N GLN A 142 -34.18 -30.17 -5.22
CA GLN A 142 -33.54 -29.06 -4.51
C GLN A 142 -33.26 -29.35 -3.03
N GLN A 143 -33.55 -30.55 -2.52
CA GLN A 143 -33.50 -30.82 -1.08
C GLN A 143 -32.10 -30.68 -0.47
N VAL A 144 -31.05 -30.91 -1.25
CA VAL A 144 -29.65 -30.73 -0.84
C VAL A 144 -29.06 -29.39 -1.29
N ASN A 145 -29.81 -28.58 -2.03
CA ASN A 145 -29.31 -27.32 -2.54
C ASN A 145 -29.24 -26.29 -1.41
N PRO A 146 -28.04 -25.89 -0.92
CA PRO A 146 -27.93 -24.91 0.16
C PRO A 146 -28.42 -23.51 -0.25
N ASP A 147 -28.46 -23.23 -1.55
CA ASP A 147 -28.97 -21.98 -2.12
C ASP A 147 -30.50 -21.88 -1.94
N ASN A 148 -31.16 -23.03 -1.76
CA ASN A 148 -32.59 -23.15 -1.46
C ASN A 148 -32.90 -23.09 0.04
N ILE A 149 -31.98 -22.65 0.89
CA ILE A 149 -32.20 -22.55 2.34
C ILE A 149 -32.17 -21.10 2.80
N LYS A 150 -33.25 -20.67 3.47
CA LYS A 150 -33.32 -19.43 4.25
C LYS A 150 -33.32 -19.77 5.74
N PHE A 151 -32.55 -19.04 6.54
CA PHE A 151 -32.61 -19.17 7.99
C PHE A 151 -33.78 -18.37 8.52
N LEU A 152 -34.59 -18.94 9.40
CA LEU A 152 -35.75 -18.30 10.02
C LEU A 152 -35.67 -18.46 11.52
N GLU A 153 -36.04 -17.40 12.24
CA GLU A 153 -36.15 -17.44 13.68
C GLU A 153 -37.37 -18.29 14.08
N GLU A 154 -37.17 -19.22 15.02
CA GLU A 154 -38.21 -20.07 15.57
C GLU A 154 -37.99 -20.26 17.08
N HIS A 155 -38.74 -19.50 17.89
CA HIS A 155 -38.75 -19.65 19.34
C HIS A 155 -39.73 -20.73 19.79
N ARG A 156 -39.20 -21.92 20.09
CA ARG A 156 -39.98 -23.10 20.51
C ARG A 156 -40.62 -22.96 21.91
N ASP A 157 -40.20 -22.00 22.71
CA ASP A 157 -40.75 -21.71 24.05
C ASP A 157 -41.94 -20.72 24.02
N GLY A 158 -42.30 -20.20 22.83
CA GLY A 158 -43.40 -19.27 22.66
C GLY A 158 -43.06 -17.81 22.97
N ASN A 159 -41.83 -17.50 23.37
CA ASN A 159 -41.36 -16.14 23.61
C ASN A 159 -40.45 -15.68 22.47
N GLY A 160 -41.03 -15.15 21.39
CA GLY A 160 -40.30 -14.54 20.29
C GLY A 160 -41.01 -14.67 18.94
N SER A 161 -40.30 -14.32 17.87
CA SER A 161 -40.81 -14.44 16.50
C SER A 161 -40.93 -15.92 16.08
N ARG A 162 -41.99 -16.26 15.34
CA ARG A 162 -42.18 -17.58 14.70
C ARG A 162 -42.12 -17.39 13.19
N GLU A 163 -41.00 -16.85 12.70
CA GLU A 163 -40.81 -16.53 11.29
C GLU A 163 -40.97 -17.79 10.42
N HIS A 164 -40.60 -18.96 10.96
CA HIS A 164 -40.78 -20.24 10.27
C HIS A 164 -42.26 -20.55 10.05
N PHE A 165 -43.09 -20.46 11.11
CA PHE A 165 -44.53 -20.68 10.99
C PHE A 165 -45.22 -19.62 10.13
N ASP A 166 -44.81 -18.36 10.27
CA ASP A 166 -45.35 -17.26 9.48
C ASP A 166 -45.00 -17.40 7.98
N ALA A 167 -43.82 -17.94 7.64
CA ALA A 167 -43.45 -18.23 6.25
C ALA A 167 -44.39 -19.25 5.58
N HIS A 168 -45.07 -20.10 6.36
CA HIS A 168 -46.09 -21.02 5.87
C HIS A 168 -47.51 -20.43 5.92
N GLY A 169 -47.68 -19.10 6.05
CA GLY A 169 -49.00 -18.49 6.20
C GLY A 169 -49.75 -19.01 7.42
N ARG A 170 -49.02 -19.44 8.46
CA ARG A 170 -49.56 -20.10 9.67
C ARG A 170 -50.27 -21.42 9.39
N ASN A 171 -49.92 -22.08 8.29
CA ASN A 171 -50.40 -23.39 7.92
C ASN A 171 -49.28 -24.24 7.30
N TRP A 172 -48.71 -25.17 8.07
CA TRP A 172 -47.61 -26.04 7.63
C TRP A 172 -47.88 -26.85 6.35
N ARG A 173 -49.14 -26.96 5.91
CA ARG A 173 -49.51 -27.62 4.64
C ARG A 173 -49.31 -26.72 3.42
N GLN A 174 -49.13 -25.42 3.62
CA GLN A 174 -48.88 -24.46 2.54
C GLN A 174 -47.43 -24.55 2.12
N ALA A 175 -47.20 -24.80 0.83
CA ALA A 175 -45.87 -24.79 0.24
C ALA A 175 -45.33 -23.36 0.14
N THR A 176 -44.01 -23.24 0.25
CA THR A 176 -43.25 -22.00 0.07
C THR A 176 -42.49 -22.05 -1.25
N GLU A 177 -42.36 -20.89 -1.89
CA GLU A 177 -41.54 -20.67 -3.09
C GLU A 177 -40.87 -19.29 -3.02
N GLY A 178 -39.77 -19.12 -3.75
CA GLY A 178 -39.06 -17.84 -3.84
C GLY A 178 -37.68 -17.93 -4.47
N ASP A 179 -36.99 -16.79 -4.49
CA ASP A 179 -35.67 -16.66 -5.07
C ASP A 179 -34.59 -17.35 -4.23
N LEU A 180 -33.68 -18.05 -4.91
CA LEU A 180 -32.55 -18.75 -4.31
C LEU A 180 -31.40 -17.78 -3.97
N PHE A 181 -30.61 -18.12 -2.95
CA PHE A 181 -29.37 -17.41 -2.65
C PHE A 181 -28.21 -17.95 -3.48
N ASP A 182 -27.44 -17.11 -4.17
CA ASP A 182 -26.16 -17.56 -4.74
C ASP A 182 -25.05 -17.52 -3.67
N ARG A 183 -24.91 -18.60 -2.90
CA ARG A 183 -23.94 -18.64 -1.79
C ARG A 183 -22.49 -18.68 -2.27
N ASN A 184 -22.24 -19.27 -3.44
CA ASN A 184 -20.91 -19.25 -4.06
C ASN A 184 -20.51 -17.82 -4.41
N LYS A 185 -21.40 -17.07 -5.07
CA LYS A 185 -21.18 -15.66 -5.37
C LYS A 185 -20.96 -14.84 -4.10
N ARG A 186 -21.71 -15.09 -3.02
CA ARG A 186 -21.50 -14.40 -1.74
C ARG A 186 -20.09 -14.63 -1.15
N LEU A 187 -19.56 -15.85 -1.22
CA LEU A 187 -18.19 -16.13 -0.82
C LEU A 187 -17.19 -15.34 -1.69
N THR A 188 -17.40 -15.34 -3.01
CA THR A 188 -16.57 -14.59 -3.96
C THR A 188 -16.63 -13.07 -3.71
N ASP A 189 -17.82 -12.52 -3.50
CA ASP A 189 -18.04 -11.10 -3.23
C ASP A 189 -17.42 -10.69 -1.89
N THR A 190 -17.55 -11.53 -0.86
CA THR A 190 -16.92 -11.30 0.45
C THR A 190 -15.41 -11.25 0.32
N ASN A 191 -14.80 -12.22 -0.38
CA ASN A 191 -13.37 -12.23 -0.61
C ASN A 191 -12.91 -11.03 -1.46
N SER A 192 -13.64 -10.72 -2.53
CA SER A 192 -13.32 -9.59 -3.41
C SER A 192 -13.39 -8.26 -2.67
N SER A 193 -14.38 -8.09 -1.77
CA SER A 193 -14.56 -6.89 -0.95
C SER A 193 -13.40 -6.66 0.02
N ARG A 194 -12.98 -7.69 0.76
CA ARG A 194 -11.84 -7.57 1.69
C ARG A 194 -10.50 -7.39 0.96
N VAL A 195 -10.31 -8.05 -0.18
CA VAL A 195 -9.13 -7.85 -1.03
C VAL A 195 -9.11 -6.40 -1.53
N PHE A 196 -10.22 -5.91 -2.08
CA PHE A 196 -10.32 -4.53 -2.56
C PHE A 196 -10.01 -3.50 -1.47
N LYS A 197 -10.54 -3.70 -0.25
CA LYS A 197 -10.23 -2.83 0.90
C LYS A 197 -8.74 -2.83 1.25
N ASN A 198 -8.10 -4.00 1.32
CA ASN A 198 -6.67 -4.12 1.59
C ASN A 198 -5.80 -3.46 0.50
N GLU A 199 -6.15 -3.63 -0.78
CA GLU A 199 -5.45 -2.96 -1.88
C GLU A 199 -5.61 -1.42 -1.79
N LEU A 200 -6.81 -0.94 -1.45
CA LEU A 200 -7.06 0.49 -1.27
C LEU A 200 -6.28 1.06 -0.08
N GLU A 201 -6.21 0.34 1.04
CA GLU A 201 -5.38 0.70 2.20
C GLU A 201 -3.89 0.74 1.82
N GLY A 202 -3.41 -0.24 1.05
CA GLY A 202 -2.05 -0.26 0.52
C GLY A 202 -1.73 0.97 -0.35
N ILE A 203 -2.64 1.35 -1.24
CA ILE A 203 -2.54 2.57 -2.07
C ILE A 203 -2.54 3.82 -1.18
N GLY A 204 -3.44 3.91 -0.20
CA GLY A 204 -3.54 5.02 0.73
C GLY A 204 -2.25 5.20 1.56
N ALA A 205 -1.71 4.11 2.07
CA ALA A 205 -0.42 4.10 2.77
C ALA A 205 0.73 4.51 1.86
N ALA A 206 0.76 4.05 0.61
CA ALA A 206 1.77 4.46 -0.37
C ALA A 206 1.70 5.96 -0.67
N ALA A 207 0.49 6.51 -0.82
CA ALA A 207 0.29 7.95 -0.97
C ALA A 207 0.81 8.71 0.26
N ALA A 208 0.48 8.26 1.46
CA ALA A 208 0.92 8.89 2.72
C ALA A 208 2.46 8.88 2.88
N ILE A 209 3.11 7.76 2.57
CA ILE A 209 4.58 7.65 2.55
C ILE A 209 5.16 8.68 1.57
N GLY A 210 4.59 8.75 0.36
CA GLY A 210 4.97 9.71 -0.66
C GLY A 210 4.82 11.17 -0.19
N ILE A 211 3.70 11.50 0.46
CA ILE A 211 3.45 12.82 1.05
C ILE A 211 4.51 13.16 2.07
N GLY A 212 4.77 12.27 3.04
CA GLY A 212 5.74 12.52 4.11
C GLY A 212 7.15 12.80 3.59
N ILE A 213 7.60 11.99 2.63
CA ILE A 213 8.93 12.14 2.00
C ILE A 213 8.99 13.44 1.19
N GLY A 214 8.01 13.65 0.30
CA GLY A 214 7.97 14.83 -0.56
C GLY A 214 7.88 16.13 0.24
N PHE A 215 7.06 16.15 1.28
CA PHE A 215 6.93 17.27 2.20
C PHE A 215 8.24 17.57 2.91
N THR A 216 8.86 16.56 3.52
CA THR A 216 10.11 16.72 4.27
C THR A 216 11.20 17.32 3.40
N ILE A 217 11.39 16.78 2.19
CA ILE A 217 12.40 17.27 1.26
C ILE A 217 12.10 18.73 0.89
N GLY A 218 10.84 19.07 0.62
CA GLY A 218 10.50 20.41 0.17
C GLY A 218 10.56 21.47 1.20
N PHE A 219 10.10 21.13 2.39
CA PHE A 219 10.22 22.00 3.53
C PHE A 219 11.70 22.29 3.81
N VAL A 220 12.52 21.25 3.95
CA VAL A 220 13.93 21.39 4.35
C VAL A 220 14.77 22.06 3.26
N VAL A 221 14.62 21.69 1.99
CA VAL A 221 15.34 22.33 0.86
C VAL A 221 14.98 23.81 0.77
N THR A 222 13.71 24.15 0.93
CA THR A 222 13.26 25.54 0.84
C THR A 222 13.85 26.36 1.99
N LEU A 223 13.82 25.87 3.23
CA LEU A 223 14.47 26.54 4.35
C LEU A 223 15.99 26.69 4.16
N ALA A 224 16.66 25.69 3.58
CA ALA A 224 18.09 25.78 3.26
C ALA A 224 18.38 26.89 2.23
N GLN A 225 17.48 27.09 1.26
CA GLN A 225 17.62 28.12 0.23
C GLN A 225 17.24 29.52 0.74
N SER A 226 16.14 29.66 1.47
CA SER A 226 15.59 30.97 1.88
C SER A 226 16.14 31.45 3.23
N GLY A 227 16.61 30.54 4.09
CA GLY A 227 16.93 30.82 5.49
C GLY A 227 15.71 30.67 6.40
N VAL A 228 15.92 30.69 7.72
CA VAL A 228 14.87 30.47 8.73
C VAL A 228 14.29 31.81 9.18
N SER A 229 13.04 32.09 8.81
CA SER A 229 12.23 33.22 9.27
C SER A 229 10.74 32.81 9.25
N PRO A 230 9.84 33.51 9.96
CA PRO A 230 8.41 33.18 9.94
C PRO A 230 7.79 33.17 8.53
N GLU A 231 8.18 34.09 7.66
CA GLU A 231 7.74 34.15 6.26
C GLU A 231 8.28 32.97 5.45
N ASN A 232 9.57 32.67 5.61
CA ASN A 232 10.22 31.56 4.92
C ASN A 232 9.69 30.19 5.37
N ILE A 233 9.26 30.05 6.63
CA ILE A 233 8.59 28.84 7.11
C ILE A 233 7.27 28.65 6.35
N ARG A 234 6.46 29.70 6.16
CA ARG A 234 5.23 29.60 5.36
C ARG A 234 5.52 29.19 3.92
N TYR A 235 6.53 29.81 3.29
CA TYR A 235 6.95 29.46 1.94
C TYR A 235 7.45 28.01 1.84
N ALA A 236 8.23 27.56 2.82
CA ALA A 236 8.70 26.17 2.94
C ALA A 236 7.55 25.19 3.14
N SER A 237 6.52 25.53 3.93
CA SER A 237 5.33 24.70 4.09
C SER A 237 4.57 24.53 2.77
N ILE A 238 4.43 25.60 1.97
CA ILE A 238 3.77 25.53 0.65
C ILE A 238 4.59 24.66 -0.33
N ALA A 239 5.91 24.87 -0.37
CA ALA A 239 6.79 24.07 -1.21
C ALA A 239 6.81 22.59 -0.79
N GLY A 240 6.83 22.34 0.52
CA GLY A 240 6.66 21.02 1.12
C GLY A 240 5.34 20.39 0.70
N ALA A 241 4.20 21.08 0.84
CA ALA A 241 2.90 20.55 0.44
C ALA A 241 2.84 20.18 -1.05
N LYS A 242 3.33 21.07 -1.93
CA LYS A 242 3.38 20.82 -3.39
C LYS A 242 4.20 19.57 -3.71
N ALA A 243 5.34 19.40 -3.05
CA ALA A 243 6.18 18.24 -3.27
C ALA A 243 5.66 16.97 -2.59
N GLY A 244 4.97 17.10 -1.46
CA GLY A 244 4.23 16.01 -0.83
C GLY A 244 3.19 15.45 -1.78
N LEU A 245 2.42 16.31 -2.46
CA LEU A 245 1.45 15.86 -3.46
C LEU A 245 2.11 15.14 -4.65
N GLN A 246 3.27 15.63 -5.12
CA GLN A 246 4.07 14.92 -6.13
C GLN A 246 4.56 13.56 -5.62
N GLY A 247 5.05 13.51 -4.38
CA GLY A 247 5.47 12.28 -3.73
C GLY A 247 4.33 11.28 -3.57
N ALA A 248 3.13 11.74 -3.23
CA ALA A 248 1.92 10.92 -3.15
C ALA A 248 1.65 10.20 -4.47
N THR A 249 1.69 10.98 -5.57
CA THR A 249 1.47 10.46 -6.93
C THR A 249 2.49 9.38 -7.28
N LEU A 250 3.77 9.63 -7.00
CA LEU A 250 4.83 8.65 -7.24
C LEU A 250 4.71 7.41 -6.37
N GLY A 251 4.30 7.58 -5.11
CA GLY A 251 4.02 6.48 -4.19
C GLY A 251 2.92 5.57 -4.71
N VAL A 252 1.80 6.14 -5.16
CA VAL A 252 0.69 5.39 -5.76
C VAL A 252 1.12 4.68 -7.04
N VAL A 253 1.78 5.38 -7.96
CA VAL A 253 2.28 4.77 -9.22
C VAL A 253 3.23 3.61 -8.93
N ASN A 254 4.16 3.80 -7.99
CA ASN A 254 5.07 2.74 -7.58
C ASN A 254 4.33 1.55 -6.97
N HIS A 255 3.34 1.80 -6.09
CA HIS A 255 2.55 0.73 -5.49
C HIS A 255 1.80 -0.09 -6.53
N ILE A 256 1.13 0.57 -7.49
CA ILE A 256 0.39 -0.12 -8.56
C ILE A 256 1.33 -0.99 -9.40
N LEU A 257 2.49 -0.44 -9.82
CA LEU A 257 3.48 -1.20 -10.60
C LEU A 257 4.06 -2.37 -9.80
N ALA A 258 4.36 -2.14 -8.53
CA ALA A 258 4.86 -3.19 -7.66
C ALA A 258 3.81 -4.28 -7.38
N ARG A 259 2.53 -3.94 -7.31
CA ARG A 259 1.44 -4.92 -7.20
C ARG A 259 1.25 -5.72 -8.49
N SER A 260 1.40 -5.10 -9.67
CA SER A 260 1.18 -5.79 -10.95
C SER A 260 2.27 -6.80 -11.30
N ILE A 261 3.55 -6.45 -11.06
CA ILE A 261 4.68 -7.30 -11.50
C ILE A 261 5.62 -7.71 -10.35
N GLY A 262 5.59 -7.01 -9.23
CA GLY A 262 6.51 -7.24 -8.12
C GLY A 262 6.26 -8.55 -7.38
N GLU A 263 5.01 -9.01 -7.28
CA GLU A 263 4.69 -10.28 -6.65
C GLU A 263 5.24 -11.47 -7.45
N LEU A 264 4.98 -11.49 -8.76
CA LEU A 264 5.51 -12.52 -9.68
C LEU A 264 7.03 -12.54 -9.66
N ALA A 265 7.66 -11.37 -9.78
CA ALA A 265 9.11 -11.24 -9.75
C ALA A 265 9.71 -11.65 -8.39
N SER A 266 9.04 -11.33 -7.27
CA SER A 266 9.48 -11.75 -5.93
C SER A 266 9.40 -13.26 -5.75
N LYS A 267 8.32 -13.90 -6.23
CA LYS A 267 8.17 -15.37 -6.21
C LYS A 267 9.20 -16.06 -7.10
N ALA A 268 9.45 -15.52 -8.30
CA ALA A 268 10.48 -16.04 -9.19
C ALA A 268 11.88 -15.97 -8.55
N LEU A 269 12.21 -14.85 -7.88
CA LEU A 269 13.47 -14.72 -7.15
C LEU A 269 13.57 -15.69 -5.98
N GLN A 270 12.49 -15.88 -5.21
CA GLN A 270 12.44 -16.89 -4.14
C GLN A 270 12.67 -18.31 -4.68
N GLY A 271 12.08 -18.66 -5.83
CA GLY A 271 12.30 -19.95 -6.48
C GLY A 271 13.76 -20.17 -6.92
N VAL A 272 14.41 -19.13 -7.45
CA VAL A 272 15.85 -19.18 -7.77
C VAL A 272 16.69 -19.43 -6.51
N LEU A 273 16.36 -18.76 -5.40
CA LEU A 273 17.04 -18.96 -4.11
C LEU A 273 16.86 -20.38 -3.58
N GLN A 274 15.65 -20.95 -3.67
CA GLN A 274 15.40 -22.34 -3.29
C GLN A 274 16.23 -23.32 -4.13
N ASN A 275 16.34 -23.09 -5.44
CA ASN A 275 17.12 -23.94 -6.35
C ASN A 275 18.62 -23.97 -6.03
N ILE A 276 19.16 -22.91 -5.41
CA ILE A 276 20.56 -22.85 -4.96
C ILE A 276 20.73 -23.22 -3.48
N GLY A 277 19.69 -23.81 -2.85
CA GLY A 277 19.75 -24.34 -1.49
C GLY A 277 19.46 -23.33 -0.38
N VAL A 278 18.93 -22.14 -0.69
CA VAL A 278 18.55 -21.14 0.33
C VAL A 278 17.11 -21.38 0.77
N SER A 279 16.92 -21.64 2.07
CA SER A 279 15.58 -21.76 2.66
C SER A 279 14.86 -20.42 2.66
N VAL A 280 13.63 -20.40 2.14
CA VAL A 280 12.79 -19.18 2.10
C VAL A 280 12.06 -19.04 3.43
N THR A 281 12.74 -18.38 4.37
CA THR A 281 12.11 -17.90 5.61
C THR A 281 11.36 -16.60 5.36
N ASP A 282 10.55 -16.15 6.33
CA ASP A 282 9.83 -14.87 6.25
C ASP A 282 10.77 -13.68 6.01
N ASN A 283 11.95 -13.69 6.65
CA ASN A 283 12.97 -12.68 6.44
C ASN A 283 13.50 -12.70 4.99
N VAL A 284 13.72 -13.88 4.42
CA VAL A 284 14.17 -14.03 3.03
C VAL A 284 13.09 -13.58 2.04
N ALA A 285 11.84 -13.96 2.26
CA ALA A 285 10.71 -13.50 1.44
C ALA A 285 10.59 -11.97 1.46
N LYS A 286 10.74 -11.35 2.63
CA LYS A 286 10.74 -9.89 2.80
C LYS A 286 11.94 -9.23 2.11
N MET A 287 13.14 -9.82 2.19
CA MET A 287 14.32 -9.34 1.46
C MET A 287 14.12 -9.36 -0.06
N CYS A 288 13.57 -10.46 -0.61
CA CYS A 288 13.27 -10.58 -2.03
C CYS A 288 12.30 -9.47 -2.48
N ASN A 289 11.24 -9.23 -1.69
CA ASN A 289 10.32 -8.14 -1.97
C ASN A 289 11.00 -6.77 -1.90
N MET A 290 11.85 -6.53 -0.89
CA MET A 290 12.63 -5.31 -0.78
C MET A 290 13.54 -5.08 -2.00
N GLY A 291 14.23 -6.11 -2.47
CA GLY A 291 15.02 -6.03 -3.69
C GLY A 291 14.19 -5.63 -4.91
N ILE A 292 13.10 -6.36 -5.17
CA ILE A 292 12.27 -6.18 -6.35
C ILE A 292 11.50 -4.86 -6.30
N VAL A 293 10.69 -4.63 -5.27
CA VAL A 293 9.88 -3.42 -5.12
C VAL A 293 10.77 -2.20 -4.95
N GLY A 294 11.89 -2.35 -4.26
CA GLY A 294 12.82 -1.26 -4.08
C GLY A 294 13.48 -0.83 -5.40
N PHE A 295 13.87 -1.79 -6.24
CA PHE A 295 14.37 -1.52 -7.58
C PHE A 295 13.32 -0.88 -8.49
N MET A 296 12.06 -1.33 -8.41
CA MET A 296 10.93 -0.70 -9.13
C MET A 296 10.75 0.75 -8.73
N ALA A 297 10.79 1.06 -7.42
CA ALA A 297 10.72 2.43 -6.93
C ALA A 297 11.85 3.29 -7.49
N ILE A 298 13.09 2.79 -7.46
CA ILE A 298 14.25 3.49 -8.04
C ILE A 298 14.01 3.79 -9.52
N THR A 299 13.48 2.84 -10.27
CA THR A 299 13.19 2.99 -11.71
C THR A 299 12.12 4.04 -11.96
N VAL A 300 10.97 3.97 -11.27
CA VAL A 300 9.85 4.91 -11.41
C VAL A 300 10.30 6.34 -11.12
N PHE A 301 11.01 6.55 -10.01
CA PHE A 301 11.52 7.85 -9.64
C PHE A 301 12.59 8.35 -10.62
N SER A 302 13.43 7.47 -11.15
CA SER A 302 14.44 7.83 -12.15
C SER A 302 13.82 8.29 -13.45
N VAL A 303 12.78 7.60 -13.94
CA VAL A 303 12.02 7.98 -15.14
C VAL A 303 11.32 9.32 -14.95
N TYR A 304 10.65 9.51 -13.80
CA TYR A 304 10.00 10.79 -13.48
C TYR A 304 11.01 11.95 -13.44
N GLN A 305 12.14 11.76 -12.76
CA GLN A 305 13.19 12.79 -12.70
C GLN A 305 13.80 13.07 -14.08
N PHE A 306 13.95 12.05 -14.92
CA PHE A 306 14.40 12.23 -16.30
C PHE A 306 13.46 13.13 -17.08
N ALA A 307 12.17 12.80 -17.08
CA ALA A 307 11.14 13.60 -17.74
C ALA A 307 11.11 15.04 -17.22
N LYS A 308 11.19 15.22 -15.89
CA LYS A 308 11.21 16.54 -15.24
C LYS A 308 12.43 17.37 -15.66
N LEU A 309 13.64 16.80 -15.63
CA LEU A 309 14.86 17.51 -16.04
C LEU A 309 14.83 17.83 -17.54
N LYS A 310 14.33 16.92 -18.38
CA LYS A 310 14.12 17.20 -19.81
C LYS A 310 13.15 18.35 -20.03
N GLY A 311 12.03 18.40 -19.30
CA GLY A 311 11.07 19.50 -19.36
C GLY A 311 11.65 20.85 -18.90
N MET A 312 12.67 20.83 -18.04
CA MET A 312 13.43 22.02 -17.62
C MET A 312 14.53 22.45 -18.61
N GLY A 313 14.65 21.77 -19.76
CA GLY A 313 15.61 22.12 -20.82
C GLY A 313 17.01 21.51 -20.66
N TYR A 314 17.22 20.60 -19.70
CA TYR A 314 18.53 19.96 -19.53
C TYR A 314 18.89 19.02 -20.69
N GLY A 315 20.19 18.95 -21.01
CA GLY A 315 20.72 18.04 -22.02
C GLY A 315 20.62 16.58 -21.58
N THR A 316 20.40 15.66 -22.53
CA THR A 316 20.19 14.23 -22.22
C THR A 316 21.35 13.61 -21.43
N LYS A 317 22.60 13.92 -21.81
CA LYS A 317 23.80 13.45 -21.11
C LYS A 317 23.83 13.94 -19.66
N GLU A 318 23.45 15.19 -19.43
CA GLU A 318 23.42 15.77 -18.09
C GLU A 318 22.32 15.14 -17.22
N CYS A 319 21.12 14.94 -17.78
CA CYS A 319 20.03 14.24 -17.11
C CYS A 319 20.48 12.83 -16.68
N LEU A 320 21.06 12.05 -17.59
CA LEU A 320 21.50 10.69 -17.32
C LEU A 320 22.58 10.62 -16.24
N ILE A 321 23.56 11.55 -16.25
CA ILE A 321 24.60 11.59 -15.22
C ILE A 321 24.00 11.91 -13.84
N ARG A 322 23.11 12.90 -13.76
CA ARG A 322 22.46 13.30 -12.49
C ARG A 322 21.62 12.15 -11.93
N ILE A 323 20.79 11.55 -12.76
CA ILE A 323 19.87 10.49 -12.36
C ILE A 323 20.62 9.20 -12.05
N GLY A 324 21.59 8.82 -12.88
CA GLY A 324 22.42 7.63 -12.65
C GLY A 324 23.15 7.68 -11.32
N LYS A 325 23.70 8.85 -10.94
CA LYS A 325 24.32 9.05 -9.62
C LYS A 325 23.33 8.86 -8.47
N GLN A 326 22.10 9.38 -8.62
CA GLN A 326 21.07 9.19 -7.61
C GLN A 326 20.60 7.74 -7.53
N ALA A 327 20.33 7.10 -8.67
CA ALA A 327 19.91 5.71 -8.73
C ALA A 327 20.95 4.79 -8.10
N ALA A 328 22.24 4.98 -8.44
CA ALA A 328 23.34 4.24 -7.82
C ALA A 328 23.38 4.40 -6.29
N PHE A 329 23.19 5.63 -5.79
CA PHE A 329 23.10 5.88 -4.35
C PHE A 329 21.89 5.17 -3.72
N SER A 330 20.70 5.27 -4.33
CA SER A 330 19.51 4.58 -3.83
C SER A 330 19.68 3.06 -3.82
N THR A 331 20.31 2.50 -4.86
CA THR A 331 20.61 1.06 -4.94
C THR A 331 21.57 0.64 -3.85
N ALA A 332 22.61 1.43 -3.56
CA ALA A 332 23.52 1.14 -2.45
C ALA A 332 22.79 1.15 -1.10
N VAL A 333 21.95 2.16 -0.84
CA VAL A 333 21.12 2.23 0.38
C VAL A 333 20.18 1.02 0.46
N LEU A 334 19.57 0.64 -0.67
CA LEU A 334 18.70 -0.52 -0.75
C LEU A 334 19.42 -1.81 -0.38
N ILE A 335 20.62 -2.04 -0.94
CA ILE A 335 21.43 -3.23 -0.65
C ILE A 335 21.76 -3.30 0.85
N ILE A 336 22.21 -2.20 1.45
CA ILE A 336 22.52 -2.15 2.89
C ILE A 336 21.25 -2.41 3.72
N SER A 337 20.11 -1.90 3.29
CA SER A 337 18.82 -2.10 3.96
C SER A 337 18.34 -3.54 3.86
N ILE A 338 18.57 -4.22 2.74
CA ILE A 338 18.26 -5.65 2.55
C ILE A 338 19.14 -6.49 3.47
N ILE A 339 20.45 -6.22 3.53
CA ILE A 339 21.37 -6.91 4.43
C ILE A 339 20.92 -6.75 5.89
N ALA A 340 20.60 -5.51 6.29
CA ALA A 340 20.09 -5.22 7.62
C ALA A 340 18.78 -5.97 7.91
N GLN A 341 17.86 -6.03 6.95
CA GLN A 341 16.61 -6.77 7.08
C GLN A 341 16.84 -8.27 7.25
N GLY A 342 17.81 -8.84 6.52
CA GLY A 342 18.16 -10.26 6.62
C GLY A 342 18.78 -10.64 7.96
N ILE A 343 19.67 -9.79 8.48
CA ILE A 343 20.40 -10.06 9.74
C ILE A 343 19.50 -9.84 10.95
N TRP A 344 18.78 -8.72 11.01
CA TRP A 344 18.07 -8.30 12.22
C TRP A 344 16.55 -8.47 12.16
N GLY A 345 15.97 -8.72 10.99
CA GLY A 345 14.53 -8.86 10.84
C GLY A 345 13.76 -7.58 11.21
N GLY A 346 12.46 -7.74 11.54
CA GLY A 346 11.63 -6.65 12.05
C GLY A 346 11.63 -5.39 11.15
N PRO A 347 11.78 -4.18 11.72
CA PRO A 347 11.86 -2.91 10.98
C PRO A 347 13.29 -2.51 10.56
N ALA A 348 14.30 -3.37 10.71
CA ALA A 348 15.71 -2.99 10.59
C ALA A 348 16.06 -2.35 9.24
N GLY A 349 15.60 -2.91 8.12
CA GLY A 349 15.86 -2.35 6.79
C GLY A 349 15.25 -0.96 6.59
N ILE A 350 14.09 -0.70 7.19
CA ILE A 350 13.46 0.63 7.18
C ILE A 350 14.32 1.61 7.98
N ILE A 351 14.66 1.26 9.22
CA ILE A 351 15.45 2.12 10.12
C ILE A 351 16.77 2.52 9.46
N VAL A 352 17.47 1.56 8.84
CA VAL A 352 18.73 1.81 8.14
C VAL A 352 18.55 2.76 6.96
N SER A 353 17.60 2.50 6.05
CA SER A 353 17.37 3.38 4.90
C SER A 353 16.99 4.81 5.30
N MET A 354 16.09 4.95 6.29
CA MET A 354 15.65 6.25 6.79
C MET A 354 16.79 7.00 7.45
N SER A 355 17.60 6.32 8.28
CA SER A 355 18.75 6.93 8.97
C SER A 355 19.77 7.44 7.96
N ILE A 356 20.15 6.62 6.98
CA ILE A 356 21.10 7.03 5.93
C ILE A 356 20.55 8.23 5.14
N GLY A 357 19.28 8.17 4.73
CA GLY A 357 18.66 9.26 3.98
C GLY A 357 18.58 10.56 4.77
N LEU A 358 18.25 10.51 6.07
CA LEU A 358 18.19 11.69 6.93
C LEU A 358 19.58 12.28 7.20
N ILE A 359 20.59 11.44 7.41
CA ILE A 359 21.98 11.87 7.58
C ILE A 359 22.46 12.58 6.31
N VAL A 360 22.25 11.98 5.13
CA VAL A 360 22.65 12.59 3.87
C VAL A 360 21.89 13.89 3.58
N LEU A 361 20.59 13.93 3.89
CA LEU A 361 19.79 15.15 3.76
C LEU A 361 20.36 16.27 4.65
N THR A 362 20.61 15.95 5.93
CA THR A 362 21.16 16.89 6.91
C THR A 362 22.52 17.40 6.48
N TYR A 363 23.40 16.51 6.02
CA TYR A 363 24.71 16.86 5.48
C TYR A 363 24.59 17.83 4.30
N LYS A 364 23.81 17.49 3.27
CA LYS A 364 23.64 18.35 2.08
C LYS A 364 23.09 19.73 2.42
N VAL A 365 22.13 19.79 3.33
CA VAL A 365 21.54 21.05 3.83
C VAL A 365 22.60 21.86 4.56
N SER A 366 23.35 21.24 5.46
CA SER A 366 24.40 21.89 6.25
C SER A 366 25.49 22.46 5.34
N THR A 367 25.95 21.70 4.34
CA THR A 367 26.91 22.15 3.34
C THR A 367 26.36 23.33 2.53
N SER A 368 25.09 23.26 2.08
CA SER A 368 24.49 24.36 1.32
C SER A 368 24.36 25.65 2.14
N ILE A 369 24.00 25.55 3.43
CA ILE A 369 23.92 26.72 4.31
C ILE A 369 25.32 27.30 4.54
N HIS A 370 26.31 26.44 4.78
CA HIS A 370 27.70 26.85 4.98
C HIS A 370 28.26 27.56 3.74
N GLU A 371 28.07 26.99 2.55
CA GLU A 371 28.49 27.59 1.28
C GLU A 371 27.81 28.94 1.03
N LYS A 372 26.51 29.07 1.33
CA LYS A 372 25.80 30.35 1.21
C LYS A 372 26.38 31.42 2.15
N LYS A 373 26.69 31.07 3.39
CA LYS A 373 27.33 31.99 4.36
C LYS A 373 28.72 32.40 3.89
N LEU A 374 29.53 31.44 3.44
CA LEU A 374 30.88 31.70 2.92
C LEU A 374 30.84 32.64 1.72
N MET A 375 29.95 32.37 0.76
CA MET A 375 29.77 33.23 -0.43
C MET A 375 29.29 34.63 -0.08
N GLY A 376 28.39 34.77 0.91
CA GLY A 376 27.99 36.08 1.44
C GLY A 376 29.17 36.84 2.04
N GLY A 377 30.00 36.16 2.85
CA GLY A 377 31.21 36.72 3.44
C GLY A 377 32.23 37.17 2.40
N ILE A 378 32.52 36.33 1.40
CA ILE A 378 33.41 36.65 0.30
C ILE A 378 32.89 37.87 -0.47
N ARG A 379 31.59 37.92 -0.78
CA ARG A 379 30.99 39.05 -1.50
C ARG A 379 31.15 40.36 -0.73
N ILE A 380 30.86 40.39 0.58
CA ILE A 380 31.01 41.58 1.42
C ILE A 380 32.48 41.99 1.49
N TYR A 381 33.39 41.03 1.71
CA TYR A 381 34.83 41.29 1.75
C TYR A 381 35.35 41.89 0.43
N THR A 382 34.94 41.32 -0.71
CA THR A 382 35.29 41.83 -2.04
C THR A 382 34.78 43.25 -2.22
N ILE A 383 33.51 43.55 -1.88
CA ILE A 383 32.96 44.92 -1.97
C ILE A 383 33.78 45.89 -1.11
N ASN A 384 34.05 45.54 0.15
CA ASN A 384 34.80 46.41 1.07
C ASN A 384 36.23 46.69 0.60
N LYS A 385 36.92 45.71 0.00
CA LYS A 385 38.26 45.91 -0.60
C LYS A 385 38.24 46.60 -1.96
N SER A 386 37.08 46.64 -2.61
CA SER A 386 36.87 47.31 -3.90
C SER A 386 36.48 48.78 -3.76
N LEU A 387 36.09 49.21 -2.55
CA LEU A 387 35.84 50.63 -2.26
C LEU A 387 37.16 51.40 -2.34
N PRO A 388 37.21 52.56 -3.01
CA PRO A 388 38.41 53.38 -3.06
C PRO A 388 38.77 53.83 -1.64
N SER A 389 39.97 53.48 -1.16
CA SER A 389 40.54 54.16 0.00
C SER A 389 40.86 55.58 -0.45
N PHE A 390 40.07 56.56 -0.02
CA PHE A 390 40.49 57.96 -0.07
C PHE A 390 41.61 58.16 0.96
N GLY A 391 42.80 57.67 0.61
CA GLY A 391 44.05 57.97 1.29
C GLY A 391 44.49 59.38 0.90
N GLY A 392 43.76 60.37 1.39
CA GLY A 392 44.21 61.75 1.46
C GLY A 392 44.34 62.08 2.94
N GLY A 393 45.57 62.08 3.45
CA GLY A 393 45.84 62.68 4.75
C GLY A 393 45.43 64.14 4.69
N VAL A 394 44.39 64.49 5.44
CA VAL A 394 44.18 65.86 5.88
C VAL A 394 43.95 65.77 7.37
N GLY A 395 44.98 66.11 8.13
CA GLY A 395 44.80 66.47 9.53
C GLY A 395 43.84 67.64 9.56
N LEU A 396 42.72 67.48 10.26
CA LEU A 396 41.94 68.61 10.73
C LEU A 396 41.90 68.52 12.25
N VAL A 397 42.71 69.40 12.83
CA VAL A 397 42.55 69.97 14.16
C VAL A 397 41.12 70.51 14.26
N TYR A 398 40.31 69.95 15.17
CA TYR A 398 39.77 70.59 16.37
C TYR A 398 38.94 69.58 17.16
#